data_AF-A0A941N6G5-F1
#
_entry.id   AF-A0A941N6G5-F1
#
_cell.length_a   1.000
_cell.length_b   1.000
_cell.length_c   1.000
_cell.angle_alpha   90.00
_cell.angle_beta   90.00
_cell.angle_gamma   90.00
#
_symmetry.space_group_name_H-M   'P 1'
#
loop_
_entity.id
_entity.type
_entity.pdbx_description
1 polymer ?
#
loop_
_entity_poly.entity_id
_entity_poly.type
_entity_poly.pdbx_seq_one_letter_code
_entity_poly.pdbx_strand_id
1 'polypeptide(L)'
;MTSFPKGVSRPRLVGRTPANLQDLHNTDPCVFGDCFRYCNCRQGSYAELQELGPGSIILFGSPRSGQFVLDTVFVVARAVRYQRGRSQDLVVPAWYRMLALDPGCCDPKNPEESYCYYEGATFEKPVAGMFSFFPCLPGERSLCARGFERPTVGGVALYERLGGKNSGGAFCTVISGLSEAAALWQTVAVQVLNQQLCLGITAEVPAVLPE
;
A
#
# COMPACT_ATOMS: atom_id res chain seq x y z
N MET A 1 -22.69 -11.13 -5.02
CA MET A 1 -21.65 -10.97 -6.06
C MET A 1 -20.29 -11.09 -5.38
N THR A 2 -19.41 -11.96 -5.88
CA THR A 2 -18.19 -12.41 -5.20
C THR A 2 -17.04 -11.39 -5.24
N SER A 3 -16.21 -11.28 -4.20
CA SER A 3 -15.15 -10.26 -4.06
C SER A 3 -13.87 -10.51 -4.89
N PHE A 4 -13.87 -11.59 -5.68
CA PHE A 4 -12.74 -12.08 -6.48
C PHE A 4 -12.13 -11.01 -7.41
N PRO A 5 -10.81 -11.11 -7.66
CA PRO A 5 -10.15 -10.28 -8.65
C PRO A 5 -10.74 -10.53 -10.05
N LYS A 6 -10.89 -9.48 -10.85
CA LYS A 6 -11.37 -9.58 -12.24
C LYS A 6 -10.34 -10.19 -13.19
N GLY A 7 -9.08 -10.25 -12.77
CA GLY A 7 -7.98 -10.88 -13.48
C GLY A 7 -6.82 -11.14 -12.52
N VAL A 8 -6.02 -12.16 -12.81
CA VAL A 8 -4.78 -12.44 -12.09
C VAL A 8 -3.62 -11.91 -12.92
N SER A 9 -2.95 -10.88 -12.41
CA SER A 9 -1.79 -10.29 -13.08
C SER A 9 -0.52 -10.97 -12.60
N ARG A 10 0.37 -11.33 -13.52
CA ARG A 10 1.75 -11.66 -13.17
C ARG A 10 2.55 -10.35 -13.15
N PRO A 11 3.29 -10.05 -12.07
CA PRO A 11 4.10 -8.85 -12.07
C PRO A 11 5.19 -9.00 -13.13
N ARG A 12 5.20 -8.10 -14.11
CA ARG A 12 6.22 -8.02 -15.15
C ARG A 12 6.83 -6.63 -15.08
N LEU A 13 8.14 -6.59 -14.88
CA LEU A 13 8.91 -5.36 -15.07
C LEU A 13 9.31 -5.29 -16.54
N VAL A 14 8.70 -4.34 -17.26
CA VAL A 14 9.08 -3.97 -18.62
C VAL A 14 10.04 -2.78 -18.54
N GLY A 15 11.08 -2.77 -19.37
CA GLY A 15 11.97 -1.61 -19.52
C GLY A 15 11.17 -0.33 -19.77
N ARG A 16 11.54 0.76 -19.09
CA ARG A 16 10.83 2.05 -19.21
C ARG A 16 11.49 2.90 -20.28
N THR A 17 10.71 3.32 -21.26
CA THR A 17 11.08 4.33 -22.26
C THR A 17 10.15 5.52 -22.14
N PRO A 18 10.55 6.73 -22.56
CA PRO A 18 9.64 7.88 -22.60
C PRO A 18 8.31 7.60 -23.33
N ALA A 19 8.33 6.64 -24.28
CA ALA A 19 7.16 6.23 -25.05
C ALA A 19 6.15 5.38 -24.24
N ASN A 20 6.58 4.62 -23.24
CA ASN A 20 5.70 3.72 -22.47
C ASN A 20 5.43 4.16 -21.02
N LEU A 21 6.05 5.27 -20.56
CA LEU A 21 5.90 5.76 -19.18
C LEU A 21 4.43 5.97 -18.76
N GLN A 22 3.57 6.41 -19.69
CA GLN A 22 2.15 6.66 -19.41
C GLN A 22 1.33 5.36 -19.27
N ASP A 23 1.81 4.25 -19.83
CA ASP A 23 1.14 2.95 -19.79
C ASP A 23 1.56 2.11 -18.58
N LEU A 24 2.49 2.62 -17.78
CA LEU A 24 3.06 1.91 -16.63
C LEU A 24 2.45 2.42 -15.33
N HIS A 25 1.61 1.59 -14.73
CA HIS A 25 1.02 1.85 -13.42
C HIS A 25 2.10 1.88 -12.32
N ASN A 26 2.00 2.84 -11.41
CA ASN A 26 2.74 2.82 -10.16
C ASN A 26 2.18 1.72 -9.24
N THR A 27 3.05 1.05 -8.50
CA THR A 27 2.63 0.08 -7.48
C THR A 27 2.76 0.74 -6.11
N ASP A 28 1.76 1.53 -5.71
CA ASP A 28 1.74 2.18 -4.38
C ASP A 28 0.54 1.64 -3.56
N PRO A 29 0.77 0.99 -2.40
CA PRO A 29 2.08 0.72 -1.81
C PRO A 29 2.83 -0.37 -2.60
N CYS A 30 4.15 -0.23 -2.67
CA CYS A 30 5.01 -1.26 -3.23
C CYS A 30 5.32 -2.27 -2.13
N VAL A 31 4.88 -3.51 -2.32
CA VAL A 31 5.02 -4.60 -1.34
C VAL A 31 6.24 -5.48 -1.57
N PHE A 32 7.07 -5.14 -2.56
CA PHE A 32 8.23 -5.95 -2.96
C PHE A 32 9.49 -5.60 -2.16
N GLY A 33 10.36 -6.58 -2.02
CA GLY A 33 11.67 -6.42 -1.39
C GLY A 33 11.64 -6.56 0.14
N ASP A 34 12.56 -5.84 0.77
CA ASP A 34 12.87 -5.87 2.21
C ASP A 34 11.84 -5.16 3.09
N CYS A 35 11.16 -4.14 2.57
CA CYS A 35 10.10 -3.43 3.26
C CYS A 35 9.08 -2.84 2.28
N PHE A 36 7.88 -2.55 2.78
CA PHE A 36 6.86 -1.90 1.97
C PHE A 36 7.22 -0.42 1.80
N ARG A 37 6.91 0.14 0.63
CA ARG A 37 7.22 1.54 0.31
C ARG A 37 6.00 2.26 -0.24
N TYR A 38 5.84 3.53 0.10
CA TYR A 38 4.74 4.38 -0.36
C TYR A 38 5.28 5.78 -0.60
N CYS A 39 5.01 6.39 -1.74
CA CYS A 39 5.67 7.64 -2.11
C CYS A 39 4.75 8.70 -2.72
N ASN A 40 3.64 8.32 -3.35
CA ASN A 40 2.94 9.26 -4.24
C ASN A 40 1.43 9.14 -4.26
N CYS A 41 0.89 7.92 -4.17
CA CYS A 41 -0.53 7.69 -4.43
C CYS A 41 -1.41 8.60 -3.55
N ARG A 42 -2.18 9.48 -4.17
CA ARG A 42 -3.10 10.43 -3.52
C ARG A 42 -2.46 11.52 -2.63
N GLN A 43 -1.15 11.59 -2.47
CA GLN A 43 -0.53 12.63 -1.62
C GLN A 43 -0.77 14.06 -2.16
N GLY A 44 -0.77 14.26 -3.47
CA GLY A 44 -1.10 15.56 -4.08
C GLY A 44 -2.59 15.97 -3.93
N SER A 45 -3.46 15.04 -3.53
CA SER A 45 -4.88 15.31 -3.31
C SER A 45 -5.28 15.36 -1.83
N TYR A 46 -4.44 14.83 -0.93
CA TYR A 46 -4.71 14.73 0.50
C TYR A 46 -3.43 15.03 1.29
N ALA A 47 -3.35 16.24 1.83
CA ALA A 47 -2.17 16.72 2.56
C ALA A 47 -1.88 15.87 3.82
N GLU A 48 -2.91 15.28 4.42
CA GLU A 48 -2.78 14.40 5.58
C GLU A 48 -1.91 13.17 5.28
N LEU A 49 -1.89 12.71 4.03
CA LEU A 49 -1.03 11.59 3.60
C LEU A 49 0.44 11.99 3.51
N GLN A 50 0.77 13.29 3.60
CA GLN A 50 2.16 13.80 3.63
C GLN A 50 2.69 13.98 5.07
N GLU A 51 1.82 13.82 6.06
CA GLU A 51 2.08 14.16 7.47
C GLU A 51 2.07 12.94 8.40
N LEU A 52 2.20 11.73 7.84
CA LEU A 52 2.10 10.50 8.61
C LEU A 52 3.38 10.23 9.41
N GLY A 53 3.25 10.17 10.74
CA GLY A 53 4.35 9.81 11.63
C GLY A 53 4.54 8.30 11.79
N PRO A 54 5.66 7.84 12.37
CA PRO A 54 5.82 6.44 12.75
C PRO A 54 4.65 5.94 13.61
N GLY A 55 4.10 4.77 13.27
CA GLY A 55 2.93 4.16 13.91
C GLY A 55 1.59 4.53 13.29
N SER A 56 1.55 5.46 12.33
CA SER A 56 0.36 5.66 11.49
C SER A 56 0.06 4.41 10.67
N ILE A 57 -1.23 4.09 10.52
CA ILE A 57 -1.72 2.95 9.73
C ILE A 57 -2.48 3.48 8.52
N ILE A 58 -2.14 2.96 7.34
CA ILE A 58 -2.87 3.19 6.09
C ILE A 58 -3.50 1.87 5.67
N LEU A 59 -4.81 1.88 5.45
CA LEU A 59 -5.53 0.75 4.85
C LEU A 59 -5.74 1.05 3.37
N PHE A 60 -4.99 0.36 2.51
CA PHE A 60 -5.21 0.38 1.07
C PHE A 60 -6.29 -0.63 0.71
N GLY A 61 -7.22 -0.20 -0.12
CA GLY A 61 -8.39 -0.98 -0.45
C GLY A 61 -9.43 -0.14 -1.17
N SER A 62 -10.65 -0.69 -1.26
CA SER A 62 -11.77 0.01 -1.89
C SER A 62 -13.09 -0.32 -1.21
N PRO A 63 -14.08 0.58 -1.26
CA PRO A 63 -15.43 0.24 -0.85
C PRO A 63 -16.06 -0.74 -1.84
N ARG A 64 -16.74 -1.76 -1.34
CA ARG A 64 -17.53 -2.73 -2.11
C ARG A 64 -18.79 -3.10 -1.35
N SER A 65 -19.95 -2.80 -1.95
CA SER A 65 -21.26 -3.17 -1.39
C SER A 65 -21.46 -2.73 0.08
N GLY A 66 -21.02 -1.52 0.44
CA GLY A 66 -21.13 -0.98 1.81
C GLY A 66 -20.07 -1.51 2.78
N GLN A 67 -19.08 -2.26 2.31
CA GLN A 67 -17.96 -2.77 3.10
C GLN A 67 -16.63 -2.26 2.56
N PHE A 68 -15.55 -2.32 3.35
CA PHE A 68 -14.21 -2.04 2.87
C PHE A 68 -13.48 -3.35 2.56
N VAL A 69 -13.09 -3.55 1.30
CA VAL A 69 -12.25 -4.68 0.90
C VAL A 69 -10.79 -4.26 0.95
N LEU A 70 -9.99 -5.01 1.70
CA LEU A 70 -8.62 -4.68 2.02
C LEU A 70 -7.66 -5.28 0.99
N ASP A 71 -6.76 -4.45 0.48
CA ASP A 71 -5.67 -4.85 -0.41
C ASP A 71 -4.32 -4.88 0.35
N THR A 72 -4.05 -3.89 1.22
CA THR A 72 -2.78 -3.82 1.98
C THR A 72 -2.95 -3.01 3.26
N VAL A 73 -2.32 -3.46 4.34
CA VAL A 73 -2.10 -2.67 5.57
C VAL A 73 -0.67 -2.16 5.54
N PHE A 74 -0.50 -0.84 5.58
CA PHE A 74 0.80 -0.20 5.66
C PHE A 74 0.94 0.49 7.01
N VAL A 75 2.00 0.16 7.75
CA VAL A 75 2.31 0.78 9.04
C VAL A 75 3.56 1.62 8.85
N VAL A 76 3.46 2.94 9.02
CA VAL A 76 4.61 3.83 8.82
C VAL A 76 5.68 3.55 9.87
N ALA A 77 6.90 3.26 9.44
CA ALA A 77 8.08 3.18 10.31
C ALA A 77 9.02 4.36 10.11
N ARG A 78 9.16 4.83 8.87
CA ARG A 78 9.99 5.97 8.50
C ARG A 78 9.27 6.87 7.51
N ALA A 79 9.50 8.16 7.63
CA ALA A 79 8.99 9.21 6.76
C ALA A 79 10.16 10.10 6.31
N VAL A 80 10.25 10.39 5.01
CA VAL A 80 11.24 11.28 4.42
C VAL A 80 10.53 12.22 3.47
N ARG A 81 10.44 13.49 3.85
CA ARG A 81 9.89 14.51 2.95
C ARG A 81 10.86 14.80 1.81
N TYR A 82 10.32 15.04 0.63
CA TYR A 82 11.07 15.42 -0.56
C TYR A 82 10.20 16.27 -1.48
N GLN A 83 10.84 17.05 -2.34
CA GLN A 83 10.14 17.75 -3.43
C GLN A 83 10.06 16.83 -4.64
N ARG A 84 8.94 16.81 -5.36
CA ARG A 84 8.74 15.93 -6.53
C ARG A 84 9.85 16.05 -7.58
N GLY A 85 10.28 17.26 -7.89
CA GLY A 85 11.38 17.56 -8.81
C GLY A 85 12.78 17.19 -8.28
N ARG A 86 12.86 16.74 -7.03
CA ARG A 86 14.08 16.30 -6.34
C ARG A 86 14.00 14.85 -5.87
N SER A 87 13.17 14.03 -6.51
CA SER A 87 13.02 12.61 -6.17
C SER A 87 14.33 11.83 -6.27
N GLN A 88 15.31 12.29 -7.07
CA GLN A 88 16.65 11.73 -7.20
C GLN A 88 17.45 11.73 -5.88
N ASP A 89 17.13 12.64 -4.96
CA ASP A 89 17.83 12.75 -3.67
C ASP A 89 17.41 11.62 -2.70
N LEU A 90 16.31 10.93 -2.99
CA LEU A 90 15.89 9.76 -2.20
C LEU A 90 16.81 8.57 -2.44
N VAL A 91 17.40 8.07 -1.35
CA VAL A 91 18.16 6.82 -1.35
C VAL A 91 17.20 5.64 -1.28
N VAL A 92 16.94 5.02 -2.43
CA VAL A 92 16.05 3.86 -2.59
C VAL A 92 16.67 2.83 -3.53
N PRO A 93 16.26 1.55 -3.49
CA PRO A 93 16.73 0.56 -4.45
C PRO A 93 16.44 0.99 -5.89
N ALA A 94 17.37 0.73 -6.81
CA ALA A 94 17.24 1.11 -8.23
C ALA A 94 15.96 0.55 -8.86
N TRP A 95 15.60 -0.70 -8.53
CA TRP A 95 14.37 -1.33 -9.01
C TRP A 95 13.11 -0.61 -8.53
N TYR A 96 13.10 -0.08 -7.30
CA TYR A 96 11.94 0.64 -6.75
C TYR A 96 11.80 2.00 -7.41
N ARG A 97 12.93 2.68 -7.61
CA ARG A 97 12.98 3.94 -8.34
C ARG A 97 12.33 3.81 -9.71
N MET A 98 12.78 2.80 -10.46
CA MET A 98 12.22 2.47 -11.77
C MET A 98 10.73 2.07 -11.69
N LEU A 99 10.34 1.22 -10.75
CA LEU A 99 8.99 0.65 -10.72
C LEU A 99 7.91 1.62 -10.24
N ALA A 100 8.18 2.40 -9.20
CA ALA A 100 7.14 3.14 -8.48
C ALA A 100 7.46 4.63 -8.34
N LEU A 101 8.69 4.99 -7.97
CA LEU A 101 9.03 6.37 -7.64
C LEU A 101 8.99 7.27 -8.88
N ASP A 102 9.75 6.95 -9.93
CA ASP A 102 9.86 7.82 -11.10
C ASP A 102 8.51 8.02 -11.83
N PRO A 103 7.72 6.99 -12.17
CA PRO A 103 6.39 7.22 -12.75
C PRO A 103 5.40 7.97 -11.85
N GLY A 104 5.51 7.74 -10.54
CA GLY A 104 4.55 8.29 -9.60
C GLY A 104 4.86 9.72 -9.18
N CYS A 105 6.15 10.08 -9.16
CA CYS A 105 6.65 11.27 -8.48
C CYS A 105 7.33 12.25 -9.42
N CYS A 106 7.89 11.80 -10.55
CA CYS A 106 8.53 12.69 -11.51
C CYS A 106 7.47 13.32 -12.43
N ASP A 107 6.78 14.35 -11.92
CA ASP A 107 5.95 15.22 -12.75
C ASP A 107 6.67 16.56 -12.94
N PRO A 108 7.15 16.87 -14.15
CA PRO A 108 7.85 18.10 -14.44
C PRO A 108 6.95 19.34 -14.33
N LYS A 109 5.62 19.17 -14.23
CA LYS A 109 4.67 20.30 -14.13
C LYS A 109 4.62 20.90 -12.73
N ASN A 110 4.91 20.12 -11.68
CA ASN A 110 4.80 20.55 -10.28
C ASN A 110 6.06 20.16 -9.47
N PRO A 111 7.25 20.64 -9.85
CA PRO A 111 8.51 20.18 -9.26
C PRO A 111 8.67 20.57 -7.77
N GLU A 112 8.05 21.67 -7.35
CA GLU A 112 8.13 22.20 -5.98
C GLU A 112 7.13 21.55 -5.01
N GLU A 113 6.22 20.72 -5.51
CA GLU A 113 5.22 20.04 -4.70
C GLU A 113 5.92 19.10 -3.70
N SER A 114 5.56 19.22 -2.42
CA SER A 114 6.15 18.43 -1.33
C SER A 114 5.42 17.11 -1.20
N TYR A 115 6.15 16.00 -1.25
CA TYR A 115 5.67 14.64 -1.05
C TYR A 115 6.45 14.01 0.11
N CYS A 116 5.97 12.87 0.60
CA CYS A 116 6.63 12.12 1.65
C CYS A 116 6.83 10.66 1.21
N TYR A 117 8.09 10.22 1.23
CA TYR A 117 8.45 8.83 1.05
C TYR A 117 8.38 8.11 2.38
N TYR A 118 7.62 7.01 2.42
CA TYR A 118 7.43 6.20 3.60
C TYR A 118 7.99 4.80 3.42
N GLU A 119 8.58 4.30 4.49
CA GLU A 119 8.91 2.88 4.65
C GLU A 119 8.00 2.26 5.70
N GLY A 120 7.50 1.09 5.37
CA GLY A 120 6.63 0.30 6.23
C GLY A 120 7.42 -0.43 7.30
N ALA A 121 6.85 -0.55 8.50
CA ALA A 121 7.33 -1.42 9.55
C ALA A 121 7.31 -2.88 9.06
N THR A 122 8.40 -3.61 9.29
CA THR A 122 8.51 -5.03 8.93
C THR A 122 8.13 -5.91 10.12
N PHE A 123 7.93 -7.20 9.86
CA PHE A 123 7.63 -8.16 10.92
C PHE A 123 8.74 -8.25 11.98
N GLU A 124 10.00 -8.15 11.54
CA GLU A 124 11.20 -8.19 12.39
C GLU A 124 11.46 -6.87 13.11
N LYS A 125 10.97 -5.75 12.56
CA LYS A 125 11.12 -4.39 13.11
C LYS A 125 9.76 -3.72 13.22
N PRO A 126 8.86 -4.23 14.08
CA PRO A 126 7.52 -3.69 14.22
C PRO A 126 7.53 -2.36 14.98
N VAL A 127 6.54 -1.51 14.71
CA VAL A 127 6.28 -0.29 15.50
C VAL A 127 5.16 -0.60 16.49
N ALA A 128 5.48 -0.61 17.78
CA ALA A 128 4.52 -0.99 18.85
C ALA A 128 3.80 -2.33 18.57
N GLY A 129 4.54 -3.32 18.03
CA GLY A 129 4.00 -4.63 17.67
C GLY A 129 3.26 -4.69 16.31
N MET A 130 3.10 -3.55 15.63
CA MET A 130 2.45 -3.46 14.33
C MET A 130 3.45 -3.56 13.18
N PHE A 131 3.07 -4.23 12.10
CA PHE A 131 3.85 -4.33 10.86
C PHE A 131 2.95 -4.25 9.62
N SER A 132 3.55 -3.95 8.48
CA SER A 132 2.86 -3.88 7.20
C SER A 132 2.64 -5.27 6.62
N PHE A 133 1.47 -5.52 6.04
CA PHE A 133 1.16 -6.79 5.40
C PHE A 133 0.13 -6.65 4.28
N PHE A 134 0.10 -7.61 3.36
CA PHE A 134 -1.02 -7.80 2.43
C PHE A 134 -1.71 -9.14 2.73
N PRO A 135 -3.03 -9.27 2.55
CA PRO A 135 -3.70 -10.57 2.66
C PRO A 135 -3.16 -11.52 1.60
N CYS A 136 -2.91 -12.78 1.95
CA CYS A 136 -2.47 -13.79 1.00
C CYS A 136 -3.01 -15.19 1.36
N LEU A 137 -2.81 -16.15 0.47
CA LEU A 137 -3.05 -17.57 0.71
C LEU A 137 -1.86 -18.40 0.24
N PRO A 138 -1.56 -19.52 0.92
CA PRO A 138 -0.64 -20.51 0.39
C PRO A 138 -1.08 -20.97 -1.02
N GLY A 139 -0.13 -20.96 -1.95
CA GLY A 139 -0.41 -21.32 -3.33
C GLY A 139 -0.55 -22.84 -3.51
N GLU A 140 -1.77 -23.36 -3.52
CA GLU A 140 -2.05 -24.64 -4.17
C GLU A 140 -2.19 -24.40 -5.69
N ARG A 141 -1.48 -25.18 -6.51
CA ARG A 141 -1.40 -25.00 -7.98
C ARG A 141 -2.76 -24.83 -8.68
N SER A 142 -3.83 -25.42 -8.14
CA SER A 142 -5.21 -25.35 -8.65
C SER A 142 -5.92 -24.02 -8.36
N LEU A 143 -5.52 -23.27 -7.31
CA LEU A 143 -6.14 -22.00 -6.90
C LEU A 143 -5.47 -20.76 -7.52
N CYS A 144 -4.20 -20.87 -7.93
CA CYS A 144 -3.43 -19.76 -8.48
C CYS A 144 -4.06 -19.10 -9.71
N ALA A 145 -4.86 -19.83 -10.51
CA ALA A 145 -5.49 -19.29 -11.71
C ALA A 145 -6.66 -18.34 -11.44
N ARG A 146 -7.31 -18.45 -10.27
CA ARG A 146 -8.49 -17.66 -9.90
C ARG A 146 -8.20 -16.56 -8.87
N GLY A 147 -7.06 -16.65 -8.17
CA GLY A 147 -6.81 -15.83 -6.99
C GLY A 147 -7.75 -16.20 -5.83
N PHE A 148 -7.88 -15.29 -4.87
CA PHE A 148 -8.74 -15.48 -3.70
C PHE A 148 -9.62 -14.25 -3.46
N GLU A 149 -10.66 -14.43 -2.66
CA GLU A 149 -11.57 -13.34 -2.31
C GLU A 149 -10.84 -12.34 -1.40
N ARG A 150 -10.87 -11.05 -1.77
CA ARG A 150 -10.24 -10.02 -0.94
C ARG A 150 -10.98 -9.93 0.39
N PRO A 151 -10.28 -9.91 1.54
CA PRO A 151 -10.94 -9.89 2.82
C PRO A 151 -11.69 -8.59 3.00
N THR A 152 -12.90 -8.72 3.51
CA THR A 152 -13.62 -7.58 4.02
C THR A 152 -13.13 -7.28 5.42
N VAL A 153 -12.86 -6.01 5.71
CA VAL A 153 -12.65 -5.55 7.09
C VAL A 153 -13.69 -4.51 7.45
N GLY A 154 -14.21 -4.59 8.68
CA GLY A 154 -15.32 -3.75 9.11
C GLY A 154 -15.65 -3.88 10.59
N GLY A 155 -16.91 -3.58 10.90
CA GLY A 155 -17.42 -3.34 12.25
C GLY A 155 -17.74 -1.86 12.44
N VAL A 156 -18.76 -1.55 13.26
CA VAL A 156 -19.28 -0.17 13.42
C VAL A 156 -18.15 0.82 13.72
N ALA A 157 -17.29 0.50 14.68
CA ALA A 157 -16.17 1.35 15.08
C ALA A 157 -15.12 1.55 13.96
N LEU A 158 -14.84 0.54 13.14
CA LEU A 158 -13.89 0.67 12.03
C LEU A 158 -14.54 1.41 10.85
N TYR A 159 -15.82 1.14 10.57
CA TYR A 159 -16.57 1.77 9.48
C TYR A 159 -16.79 3.28 9.71
N GLU A 160 -17.14 3.66 10.94
CA GLU A 160 -17.24 5.07 11.35
C GLU A 160 -15.88 5.78 11.18
N ARG A 161 -14.78 5.12 11.56
CA ARG A 161 -13.42 5.64 11.42
C ARG A 161 -12.88 5.63 9.98
N LEU A 162 -13.45 4.81 9.10
CA LEU A 162 -13.16 4.82 7.66
C LEU A 162 -14.04 5.81 6.89
N GLY A 163 -14.79 6.68 7.60
CA GLY A 163 -15.53 7.78 6.99
C GLY A 163 -16.90 7.39 6.44
N GLY A 164 -17.39 6.17 6.73
CA GLY A 164 -18.78 5.73 6.57
C GLY A 164 -19.43 5.90 5.19
N LYS A 165 -18.67 6.24 4.12
CA LYS A 165 -19.22 6.66 2.83
C LYS A 165 -18.55 5.97 1.65
N ASN A 166 -19.38 5.66 0.64
CA ASN A 166 -19.09 5.12 -0.70
C ASN A 166 -18.19 6.03 -1.58
N SER A 167 -17.22 6.71 -0.99
CA SER A 167 -16.38 7.69 -1.68
C SER A 167 -15.06 7.03 -2.00
N GLY A 168 -14.72 6.92 -3.29
CA GLY A 168 -13.43 6.42 -3.76
C GLY A 168 -12.24 7.33 -3.41
N GLY A 169 -12.25 8.01 -2.27
CA GLY A 169 -11.25 8.96 -1.77
C GLY A 169 -10.43 8.41 -0.60
N ALA A 170 -9.43 9.16 -0.13
CA ALA A 170 -8.70 8.83 1.10
C ALA A 170 -9.44 9.43 2.30
N PHE A 171 -9.46 8.69 3.41
CA PHE A 171 -10.04 9.13 4.69
C PHE A 171 -8.97 9.06 5.76
N CYS A 172 -8.76 10.16 6.47
CA CYS A 172 -7.84 10.24 7.59
C CYS A 172 -8.63 10.41 8.88
N THR A 173 -8.35 9.57 9.86
CA THR A 173 -8.91 9.66 11.20
C THR A 173 -7.78 9.76 12.19
N VAL A 174 -7.83 10.82 13.01
CA VAL A 174 -6.88 11.00 14.11
C VAL A 174 -7.25 10.05 15.25
N ILE A 175 -6.25 9.36 15.78
CA ILE A 175 -6.38 8.45 16.92
C ILE A 175 -5.50 8.94 18.06
N SER A 176 -5.84 8.54 19.29
CA SER A 176 -5.33 9.11 20.54
C SER A 176 -3.89 8.71 20.84
N GLY A 177 -3.32 7.73 20.13
CA GLY A 177 -1.92 7.32 20.26
C GLY A 177 -1.62 5.91 19.79
N LEU A 178 -0.37 5.47 20.00
CA LEU A 178 0.15 4.19 19.51
C LEU A 178 -0.61 2.96 20.04
N SER A 179 -1.08 2.99 21.29
CA SER A 179 -1.84 1.86 21.84
C SER A 179 -3.18 1.67 21.13
N GLU A 180 -3.84 2.76 20.76
CA GLU A 180 -5.09 2.71 19.99
C GLU A 180 -4.82 2.24 18.55
N ALA A 181 -3.72 2.71 17.96
CA ALA A 181 -3.25 2.25 16.65
C ALA A 181 -3.04 0.73 16.66
N ALA A 182 -2.31 0.21 17.65
CA ALA A 182 -2.01 -1.21 17.78
C ALA A 182 -3.29 -2.06 17.93
N ALA A 183 -4.26 -1.59 18.72
CA ALA A 183 -5.54 -2.27 18.88
C ALA A 183 -6.35 -2.32 17.56
N LEU A 184 -6.35 -1.22 16.78
CA LEU A 184 -6.99 -1.17 15.47
C LEU A 184 -6.29 -2.09 14.48
N TRP A 185 -4.97 -2.04 14.41
CA TRP A 185 -4.16 -2.93 13.58
C TRP A 185 -4.43 -4.40 13.91
N GLN A 186 -4.44 -4.76 15.20
CA GLN A 186 -4.71 -6.12 15.65
C GLN A 186 -6.11 -6.57 15.25
N THR A 187 -7.11 -5.68 15.37
CA THR A 187 -8.48 -5.95 14.94
C THR A 187 -8.55 -6.26 13.45
N VAL A 188 -7.85 -5.49 12.61
CA VAL A 188 -7.76 -5.72 11.17
C VAL A 188 -7.06 -7.05 10.86
N ALA A 189 -5.91 -7.31 11.49
CA ALA A 189 -5.15 -8.55 11.30
C ALA A 189 -5.97 -9.80 11.68
N VAL A 190 -6.66 -9.77 12.82
CA VAL A 190 -7.54 -10.86 13.27
C VAL A 190 -8.70 -11.09 12.29
N GLN A 191 -9.30 -10.03 11.73
CA GLN A 191 -10.36 -10.19 10.72
C GLN A 191 -9.85 -10.86 9.43
N VAL A 192 -8.63 -10.55 9.01
CA VAL A 192 -8.00 -11.23 7.85
C VAL A 192 -7.76 -12.71 8.16
N LEU A 193 -7.19 -13.03 9.33
CA LEU A 193 -6.94 -14.41 9.75
C LEU A 193 -8.24 -15.22 9.91
N ASN A 194 -9.30 -14.63 10.46
CA ASN A 194 -10.61 -15.28 10.61
C ASN A 194 -11.28 -15.60 9.27
N GLN A 195 -10.88 -14.93 8.19
CA GLN A 195 -11.30 -15.24 6.81
C GLN A 195 -10.39 -16.30 6.16
N GLN A 196 -9.63 -17.04 6.97
CA GLN A 196 -8.73 -18.13 6.55
C GLN A 196 -7.60 -17.68 5.62
N LEU A 197 -7.26 -16.39 5.64
CA LEU A 197 -6.13 -15.84 4.91
C LEU A 197 -4.89 -15.77 5.81
N CYS A 198 -3.73 -15.58 5.20
CA CYS A 198 -2.46 -15.31 5.86
C CYS A 198 -2.08 -13.82 5.73
N LEU A 199 -1.13 -13.39 6.56
CA LEU A 199 -0.53 -12.05 6.52
C LEU A 199 0.79 -12.12 5.74
N GLY A 200 0.79 -11.69 4.49
CA GLY A 200 1.98 -11.63 3.65
C GLY A 200 2.85 -10.44 4.02
N ILE A 201 4.10 -10.68 4.41
CA ILE A 201 5.03 -9.67 4.94
C ILE A 201 6.12 -9.24 3.95
N THR A 202 6.30 -10.01 2.87
CA THR A 202 7.27 -9.71 1.81
C THR A 202 6.79 -10.34 0.50
N ALA A 203 7.20 -9.74 -0.61
CA ALA A 203 7.08 -10.31 -1.94
C ALA A 203 8.41 -10.13 -2.68
N GLU A 204 8.82 -11.14 -3.44
CA GLU A 204 10.05 -11.08 -4.24
C GLU A 204 9.95 -10.00 -5.31
N VAL A 205 11.03 -9.24 -5.50
CA VAL A 205 11.12 -8.27 -6.60
C VAL A 205 11.02 -9.05 -7.92
N PRO A 206 10.06 -8.70 -8.81
CA PRO A 206 9.93 -9.39 -10.08
C PRO A 206 11.21 -9.27 -10.91
N ALA A 207 11.54 -10.29 -11.70
CA ALA A 207 12.64 -10.18 -12.64
C ALA A 207 12.33 -9.10 -13.71
N VAL A 208 13.33 -8.29 -14.03
CA VAL A 208 13.27 -7.37 -15.18
C VAL A 208 13.35 -8.21 -16.44
N LEU A 209 12.32 -8.15 -17.28
CA LEU A 209 12.35 -8.80 -18.58
C LEU A 209 13.23 -7.96 -19.52
N PRO A 210 14.14 -8.59 -20.30
CA PRO A 210 14.81 -7.89 -21.38
C PRO A 210 13.78 -7.39 -22.40
N GLU A 211 14.04 -6.21 -22.99
CA GLU A 211 13.22 -5.62 -24.07
C GLU A 211 13.14 -6.51 -25.30
#